data_AF-A0A932EWS7-F1
#
_entry.id   AF-A0A932EWS7-F1
#
_cell.length_a   1.000
_cell.length_b   1.000
_cell.length_c   1.000
_cell.angle_alpha   90.00
_cell.angle_beta   90.00
_cell.angle_gamma   90.00
#
_symmetry.space_group_name_H-M   'P 1'
#
loop_
_entity.id
_entity.type
_entity.pdbx_description
1 polymer ?
#
loop_
_entity_poly.entity_id
_entity_poly.type
_entity_poly.pdbx_seq_one_letter_code
_entity_poly.pdbx_strand_id
1 'polypeptide(L)'
;MYVKPRGPRRTGRMLLVAVALVATLSGAAFGIVTLTSGDGGAGSPEAAVKRLFAAIDRADVLGVMEALPPSERDALRRASEQVVDRLKTIRVLDEKASLADARGVTATVTGLTTRSTAITTDLAVVDLTGGRLVLTGDANQAPFGPVVQRILDRQTGPRRATGDNDLRGGRLVAAREADGWYVSITGSILQLVADGGDSSRSVRTLGNPTPAIGAASPEEAVRQLVDALSRFDIERSIGLLDPRSGWVWQAYGSRLAAMVDAGTSPTVTVKRLDLAADQRSATTAVVRASGFEVIVESRSEDGLDTATYTWDGRCMRSTSRFAAPDGSGDVLRPAVISTCQEDNGSAALDVDPFWPVYGKLLSPEVAVVARDGRWYVDPSSTILQTVRAAVGSVDEAAAERWLRFMTGDIWLMYGDQFWKDCGVARPGLDANRQQAERAFERCIGFALSGD
;
A
#
# COMPACT_ATOMS: atom_id res chain seq x y z
N MET A 1 28.89 -0.79 -26.58
CA MET A 1 27.84 -0.24 -27.45
C MET A 1 26.51 -0.37 -26.73
N TYR A 2 26.01 0.71 -26.15
CA TYR A 2 24.67 0.71 -25.54
C TYR A 2 23.64 0.75 -26.67
N VAL A 3 22.88 -0.33 -26.84
CA VAL A 3 21.76 -0.36 -27.79
C VAL A 3 20.72 0.62 -27.27
N LYS A 4 20.57 1.76 -27.96
CA LYS A 4 19.52 2.74 -27.69
C LYS A 4 18.17 2.01 -27.84
N PRO A 5 17.39 1.77 -26.77
CA PRO A 5 16.11 1.10 -26.92
C PRO A 5 15.22 2.00 -27.78
N ARG A 6 14.74 1.46 -28.92
CA ARG A 6 13.69 2.10 -29.71
C ARG A 6 12.46 2.22 -28.82
N GLY A 7 12.14 3.44 -28.41
CA GLY A 7 11.06 3.70 -27.46
C GLY A 7 9.69 3.30 -28.04
N PRO A 8 8.88 2.50 -27.32
CA PRO A 8 7.44 2.44 -27.60
C PRO A 8 6.82 3.80 -27.26
N ARG A 9 5.78 4.23 -28.02
CA ARG A 9 5.09 5.53 -27.87
C ARG A 9 4.66 5.76 -26.40
N ARG A 10 5.39 6.62 -25.67
CA ARG A 10 5.29 6.82 -24.21
C ARG A 10 4.10 7.68 -23.76
N THR A 11 3.44 8.42 -24.65
CA THR A 11 2.46 9.45 -24.28
C THR A 11 1.11 8.92 -23.81
N GLY A 12 0.69 7.72 -24.25
CA GLY A 12 -0.60 7.13 -23.84
C GLY A 12 -0.59 6.44 -22.47
N ARG A 13 0.58 5.98 -21.99
CA ARG A 13 0.72 5.31 -20.68
C ARG A 13 0.80 6.31 -19.51
N MET A 14 1.21 7.56 -19.75
CA MET A 14 1.37 8.58 -18.71
C MET A 14 0.03 9.13 -18.20
N LEU A 15 -0.94 9.32 -19.10
CA LEU A 15 -2.30 9.66 -18.69
C LEU A 15 -2.96 8.50 -17.94
N LEU A 16 -2.67 7.25 -18.31
CA LEU A 16 -3.13 6.06 -17.58
C LEU A 16 -2.59 5.98 -16.15
N VAL A 17 -1.40 6.49 -15.85
CA VAL A 17 -0.86 6.55 -14.48
C VAL A 17 -1.51 7.67 -13.67
N ALA A 18 -1.74 8.85 -14.27
CA ALA A 18 -2.49 9.93 -13.62
C ALA A 18 -3.97 9.55 -13.41
N VAL A 19 -4.60 8.91 -14.40
CA VAL A 19 -5.93 8.31 -14.31
C VAL A 19 -5.93 7.10 -13.38
N ALA A 20 -4.86 6.31 -13.28
CA ALA A 20 -4.77 5.21 -12.31
C ALA A 20 -4.61 5.73 -10.90
N LEU A 21 -3.91 6.85 -10.70
CA LEU A 21 -3.83 7.56 -9.42
C LEU A 21 -5.21 8.05 -9.00
N VAL A 22 -5.90 8.62 -9.97
CA VAL A 22 -7.23 9.16 -9.80
C VAL A 22 -8.18 7.99 -9.65
N ALA A 23 -8.03 6.85 -10.31
CA ALA A 23 -8.83 5.65 -10.14
C ALA A 23 -8.53 4.91 -8.81
N THR A 24 -7.31 4.98 -8.29
CA THR A 24 -6.99 4.51 -6.93
C THR A 24 -7.63 5.41 -5.86
N LEU A 25 -7.79 6.70 -6.16
CA LEU A 25 -8.51 7.66 -5.32
C LEU A 25 -10.02 7.74 -5.63
N SER A 26 -10.45 7.33 -6.82
CA SER A 26 -11.82 7.40 -7.36
C SER A 26 -12.54 6.07 -7.30
N GLY A 27 -11.87 5.00 -6.84
CA GLY A 27 -12.56 3.95 -6.08
C GLY A 27 -13.23 4.49 -4.81
N ALA A 28 -13.02 5.78 -4.50
CA ALA A 28 -13.59 6.47 -3.37
C ALA A 28 -14.47 7.70 -3.70
N ALA A 29 -14.90 7.99 -4.94
CA ALA A 29 -15.85 9.10 -5.16
C ALA A 29 -17.07 8.90 -6.12
N PHE A 30 -18.35 8.89 -5.67
CA PHE A 30 -19.64 9.08 -6.41
C PHE A 30 -20.88 8.55 -5.63
N GLY A 31 -21.93 9.38 -5.48
CA GLY A 31 -23.31 9.09 -5.02
C GLY A 31 -24.32 9.74 -5.98
N ILE A 32 -25.66 9.65 -5.92
CA ILE A 32 -26.66 8.98 -5.08
C ILE A 32 -27.58 8.24 -6.08
N VAL A 33 -27.89 6.97 -5.85
CA VAL A 33 -29.12 6.37 -6.41
C VAL A 33 -29.94 5.82 -5.24
N THR A 34 -31.07 6.48 -5.01
CA THR A 34 -32.18 5.96 -4.23
C THR A 34 -32.73 4.70 -4.91
N LEU A 35 -32.25 3.53 -4.48
CA LEU A 35 -32.92 2.26 -4.68
C LEU A 35 -32.88 1.49 -3.37
N THR A 36 -33.99 1.61 -2.63
CA THR A 36 -34.42 0.67 -1.62
C THR A 36 -34.32 -0.75 -2.17
N SER A 37 -33.35 -1.54 -1.72
CA SER A 37 -33.40 -3.01 -1.62
C SER A 37 -32.16 -3.55 -0.88
N GLY A 38 -32.23 -3.50 0.45
CA GLY A 38 -31.42 -4.30 1.38
C GLY A 38 -30.22 -3.59 1.98
N ASP A 39 -30.34 -3.12 3.22
CA ASP A 39 -29.25 -2.60 4.06
C ASP A 39 -28.19 -3.67 4.43
N GLY A 40 -28.16 -4.81 3.73
CA GLY A 40 -27.32 -5.96 4.05
C GLY A 40 -26.58 -6.57 2.88
N GLY A 41 -25.76 -7.57 3.18
CA GLY A 41 -24.94 -8.29 2.21
C GLY A 41 -25.77 -9.04 1.15
N ALA A 42 -25.09 -9.51 0.10
CA ALA A 42 -25.75 -10.25 -0.96
C ALA A 42 -26.16 -11.67 -0.52
N GLY A 43 -27.17 -12.25 -1.19
CA GLY A 43 -27.67 -13.59 -0.86
C GLY A 43 -26.71 -14.75 -1.22
N SER A 44 -25.70 -14.50 -2.04
CA SER A 44 -24.67 -15.51 -2.40
C SER A 44 -23.31 -14.85 -2.69
N PRO A 45 -22.20 -15.63 -2.68
CA PRO A 45 -20.87 -15.16 -3.08
C PRO A 45 -20.84 -14.47 -4.45
N GLU A 46 -21.46 -15.08 -5.46
CA GLU A 46 -21.53 -14.52 -6.82
C GLU A 46 -22.35 -13.24 -6.87
N ALA A 47 -23.44 -13.18 -6.10
CA ALA A 47 -24.26 -11.98 -6.02
C ALA A 47 -23.49 -10.81 -5.38
N ALA A 48 -22.60 -11.07 -4.42
CA ALA A 48 -21.72 -10.06 -3.84
C ALA A 48 -20.76 -9.47 -4.88
N VAL A 49 -20.10 -10.33 -5.67
CA VAL A 49 -19.21 -9.90 -6.76
C VAL A 49 -19.98 -9.13 -7.83
N LYS A 50 -21.17 -9.61 -8.24
CA LYS A 50 -22.02 -8.90 -9.20
C LYS A 50 -22.46 -7.53 -8.66
N ARG A 51 -22.78 -7.42 -7.38
CA ARG A 51 -23.10 -6.13 -6.73
C ARG A 51 -21.91 -5.17 -6.78
N LEU A 52 -20.71 -5.64 -6.46
CA LEU A 52 -19.48 -4.84 -6.57
C LEU A 52 -19.29 -4.31 -7.99
N PHE A 53 -19.34 -5.19 -9.01
CA PHE A 53 -19.14 -4.77 -10.40
C PHE A 53 -20.28 -3.91 -10.94
N ALA A 54 -21.51 -4.09 -10.46
CA ALA A 54 -22.62 -3.21 -10.80
C ALA A 54 -22.44 -1.81 -10.18
N ALA A 55 -21.86 -1.73 -8.97
CA ALA A 55 -21.46 -0.46 -8.39
C ALA A 55 -20.33 0.19 -9.21
N ILE A 56 -19.29 -0.57 -9.57
CA ILE A 56 -18.22 -0.10 -10.46
C ILE A 56 -18.79 0.43 -11.78
N ASP A 57 -19.68 -0.32 -12.45
CA ASP A 57 -20.32 0.06 -13.72
C ASP A 57 -21.09 1.39 -13.65
N ARG A 58 -21.78 1.64 -12.53
CA ARG A 58 -22.46 2.92 -12.27
C ARG A 58 -21.50 4.03 -11.83
N ALA A 59 -20.20 3.72 -11.74
CA ALA A 59 -19.21 4.51 -11.04
C ALA A 59 -19.70 4.89 -9.64
N ASP A 60 -20.42 4.01 -8.92
CA ASP A 60 -21.01 4.26 -7.60
C ASP A 60 -20.07 3.77 -6.50
N VAL A 61 -19.36 4.71 -5.91
CA VAL A 61 -18.32 4.40 -4.94
C VAL A 61 -18.88 3.98 -3.61
N LEU A 62 -19.96 4.64 -3.16
CA LEU A 62 -20.59 4.26 -1.92
C LEU A 62 -21.11 2.83 -2.07
N GLY A 63 -21.67 2.49 -3.23
CA GLY A 63 -22.02 1.12 -3.60
C GLY A 63 -20.82 0.15 -3.62
N VAL A 64 -19.63 0.59 -4.06
CA VAL A 64 -18.39 -0.22 -3.98
C VAL A 64 -18.00 -0.46 -2.52
N MET A 65 -17.98 0.59 -1.69
CA MET A 65 -17.67 0.47 -0.26
C MET A 65 -18.69 -0.41 0.46
N GLU A 66 -19.98 -0.29 0.12
CA GLU A 66 -21.06 -1.11 0.65
C GLU A 66 -20.99 -2.58 0.21
N ALA A 67 -20.31 -2.88 -0.89
CA ALA A 67 -20.06 -4.26 -1.32
C ALA A 67 -18.94 -4.93 -0.51
N LEU A 68 -18.21 -4.18 0.33
CA LEU A 68 -17.18 -4.70 1.22
C LEU A 68 -17.75 -5.13 2.58
N PRO A 69 -17.13 -6.11 3.26
CA PRO A 69 -17.53 -6.50 4.60
C PRO A 69 -17.51 -5.30 5.55
N PRO A 70 -18.47 -5.19 6.50
CA PRO A 70 -18.48 -4.10 7.47
C PRO A 70 -17.15 -3.88 8.19
N SER A 71 -16.42 -4.96 8.51
CA SER A 71 -15.09 -4.93 9.14
C SER A 71 -14.01 -4.23 8.30
N GLU A 72 -14.09 -4.30 6.96
CA GLU A 72 -13.15 -3.68 6.02
C GLU A 72 -13.62 -2.28 5.59
N ARG A 73 -14.93 -2.15 5.33
CA ARG A 73 -15.58 -0.93 4.85
C ARG A 73 -15.33 0.26 5.76
N ASP A 74 -15.47 0.08 7.08
CA ASP A 74 -15.37 1.18 8.02
C ASP A 74 -13.96 1.77 8.10
N ALA A 75 -12.93 0.93 7.99
CA ALA A 75 -11.55 1.40 7.96
C ALA A 75 -11.23 2.08 6.62
N LEU A 76 -11.66 1.51 5.51
CA LEU A 76 -11.42 2.08 4.18
C LEU A 76 -12.12 3.43 4.01
N ARG A 77 -13.40 3.56 4.41
CA ARG A 77 -14.15 4.83 4.31
C ARG A 77 -13.43 5.96 5.04
N ARG A 78 -13.06 5.74 6.31
CA ARG A 78 -12.34 6.75 7.11
C ARG A 78 -10.97 7.09 6.52
N ALA A 79 -10.27 6.11 5.94
CA ALA A 79 -9.00 6.34 5.28
C ALA A 79 -9.18 7.20 4.03
N SER A 80 -10.16 6.88 3.19
CA SER A 80 -10.49 7.61 1.97
C SER A 80 -10.89 9.06 2.24
N GLU A 81 -11.72 9.31 3.25
CA GLU A 81 -12.12 10.67 3.66
C GLU A 81 -10.90 11.51 4.03
N GLN A 82 -10.02 10.96 4.89
CA GLN A 82 -8.80 11.65 5.31
C GLN A 82 -7.84 11.91 4.15
N VAL A 83 -7.71 10.95 3.23
CA VAL A 83 -6.89 11.11 2.01
C VAL A 83 -7.45 12.26 1.17
N VAL A 84 -8.75 12.27 0.88
CA VAL A 84 -9.35 13.33 0.06
C VAL A 84 -9.24 14.70 0.72
N ASP A 85 -9.52 14.81 2.02
CA ASP A 85 -9.38 16.06 2.76
C ASP A 85 -7.94 16.58 2.74
N ARG A 86 -6.95 15.68 2.86
CA ARG A 86 -5.56 16.08 2.72
C ARG A 86 -5.25 16.53 1.30
N LEU A 87 -5.66 15.76 0.28
CA LEU A 87 -5.38 16.09 -1.12
C LEU A 87 -5.99 17.44 -1.53
N LYS A 88 -7.13 17.83 -0.96
CA LYS A 88 -7.67 19.18 -1.06
C LYS A 88 -6.78 20.21 -0.38
N THR A 89 -6.38 19.94 0.86
CA THR A 89 -5.50 20.82 1.66
C THR A 89 -4.19 21.11 0.93
N ILE A 90 -3.59 20.10 0.27
CA ILE A 90 -2.36 20.25 -0.52
C ILE A 90 -2.61 20.61 -1.99
N ARG A 91 -3.85 20.99 -2.35
CA ARG A 91 -4.25 21.51 -3.67
C ARG A 91 -4.01 20.55 -4.84
N VAL A 92 -3.96 19.25 -4.57
CA VAL A 92 -3.96 18.18 -5.58
C VAL A 92 -5.37 17.97 -6.12
N LEU A 93 -6.38 18.00 -5.23
CA LEU A 93 -7.79 18.01 -5.58
C LEU A 93 -8.38 19.42 -5.40
N ASP A 94 -9.43 19.71 -6.15
CA ASP A 94 -10.26 20.90 -5.98
C ASP A 94 -11.05 20.80 -4.67
N GLU A 95 -11.37 21.94 -4.03
CA GLU A 95 -12.12 21.99 -2.77
C GLU A 95 -13.49 21.29 -2.86
N LYS A 96 -14.10 21.30 -4.05
CA LYS A 96 -15.39 20.67 -4.33
C LYS A 96 -15.29 19.17 -4.64
N ALA A 97 -14.09 18.61 -4.76
CA ALA A 97 -13.92 17.17 -4.94
C ALA A 97 -14.62 16.43 -3.79
N SER A 98 -15.29 15.32 -4.06
CA SER A 98 -16.07 14.64 -3.04
C SER A 98 -16.07 13.14 -3.28
N LEU A 99 -16.10 12.36 -2.19
CA LEU A 99 -16.37 10.92 -2.23
C LEU A 99 -17.77 10.58 -2.77
N ALA A 100 -18.61 11.57 -3.03
CA ALA A 100 -19.90 11.43 -3.67
C ALA A 100 -19.90 11.93 -5.14
N ASP A 101 -18.76 12.29 -5.75
CA ASP A 101 -18.71 12.77 -7.14
C ASP A 101 -17.32 12.60 -7.84
N ALA A 102 -16.92 11.43 -8.39
CA ALA A 102 -15.65 11.26 -9.15
C ALA A 102 -15.75 11.62 -10.64
N ARG A 103 -16.22 12.82 -10.95
CA ARG A 103 -16.34 13.29 -12.34
C ARG A 103 -15.11 12.94 -13.17
N GLY A 104 -15.32 12.59 -14.43
CA GLY A 104 -14.23 12.22 -15.32
C GLY A 104 -13.73 10.79 -15.18
N VAL A 105 -14.39 9.91 -14.43
CA VAL A 105 -14.19 8.46 -14.55
C VAL A 105 -15.51 7.81 -14.93
N THR A 106 -15.50 7.03 -16.01
CA THR A 106 -16.60 6.13 -16.36
C THR A 106 -16.08 4.70 -16.40
N ALA A 107 -16.93 3.78 -15.99
CA ALA A 107 -16.67 2.36 -16.08
C ALA A 107 -17.83 1.69 -16.79
N THR A 108 -17.54 0.62 -17.52
CA THR A 108 -18.58 -0.17 -18.17
C THR A 108 -18.22 -1.64 -18.03
N VAL A 109 -19.10 -2.40 -17.40
CA VAL A 109 -18.96 -3.84 -17.18
C VAL A 109 -19.98 -4.56 -18.06
N THR A 110 -19.51 -5.42 -18.95
CA THR A 110 -20.38 -6.19 -19.85
C THR A 110 -20.09 -7.68 -19.74
N GLY A 111 -21.14 -8.51 -19.83
CA GLY A 111 -21.02 -9.96 -19.91
C GLY A 111 -20.38 -10.63 -18.69
N LEU A 112 -20.49 -10.05 -17.49
CA LEU A 112 -19.90 -10.61 -16.27
C LEU A 112 -20.52 -11.97 -15.93
N THR A 113 -19.68 -13.01 -15.89
CA THR A 113 -20.06 -14.35 -15.45
C THR A 113 -19.11 -14.82 -14.34
N THR A 114 -19.66 -15.50 -13.34
CA THR A 114 -18.95 -15.86 -12.12
C THR A 114 -19.23 -17.30 -11.73
N ARG A 115 -18.30 -17.93 -11.03
CA ARG A 115 -18.48 -19.24 -10.39
C ARG A 115 -17.85 -19.21 -9.01
N SER A 116 -18.58 -19.59 -7.97
CA SER A 116 -17.98 -19.73 -6.64
C SER A 116 -17.55 -21.16 -6.31
N THR A 117 -16.54 -21.24 -5.45
CA THR A 117 -16.11 -22.45 -4.75
C THR A 117 -16.08 -22.11 -3.26
N ALA A 118 -16.93 -22.76 -2.47
CA ALA A 118 -16.92 -22.60 -1.02
C ALA A 118 -15.60 -23.14 -0.45
N ILE A 119 -14.97 -22.36 0.43
CA ILE A 119 -13.74 -22.74 1.13
C ILE A 119 -14.07 -23.11 2.58
N THR A 120 -14.91 -22.30 3.20
CA THR A 120 -15.50 -22.52 4.53
C THR A 120 -16.98 -22.17 4.47
N THR A 121 -17.69 -22.27 5.60
CA THR A 121 -19.09 -21.83 5.70
C THR A 121 -19.26 -20.33 5.44
N ASP A 122 -18.21 -19.54 5.72
CA ASP A 122 -18.24 -18.06 5.69
C ASP A 122 -17.28 -17.45 4.65
N LEU A 123 -16.56 -18.28 3.89
CA LEU A 123 -15.65 -17.84 2.82
C LEU A 123 -15.85 -18.65 1.55
N ALA A 124 -15.91 -17.95 0.42
CA ALA A 124 -15.95 -18.55 -0.90
C ALA A 124 -15.02 -17.81 -1.87
N VAL A 125 -14.25 -18.56 -2.65
CA VAL A 125 -13.56 -18.02 -3.82
C VAL A 125 -14.61 -17.81 -4.92
N VAL A 126 -14.58 -16.68 -5.61
CA VAL A 126 -15.41 -16.39 -6.78
C VAL A 126 -14.50 -16.15 -7.98
N ASP A 127 -14.49 -17.10 -8.90
CA ASP A 127 -13.80 -17.00 -10.17
C ASP A 127 -14.64 -16.19 -11.17
N LEU A 128 -14.00 -15.23 -11.83
CA LEU A 128 -14.55 -14.49 -12.96
C LEU A 128 -14.34 -15.34 -14.22
N THR A 129 -15.41 -15.96 -14.71
CA THR A 129 -15.35 -16.86 -15.88
C THR A 129 -15.54 -16.12 -17.20
N GLY A 130 -15.94 -14.86 -17.13
CA GLY A 130 -16.15 -13.99 -18.28
C GLY A 130 -16.56 -12.59 -17.84
N GLY A 131 -16.45 -11.65 -18.76
CA GLY A 131 -16.79 -10.26 -18.56
C GLY A 131 -15.72 -9.34 -19.11
N ARG A 132 -16.09 -8.09 -19.38
CA ARG A 132 -15.19 -7.05 -19.87
C ARG A 132 -15.44 -5.78 -19.08
N LEU A 133 -14.36 -5.17 -18.59
CA LEU A 133 -14.36 -3.88 -17.91
C LEU A 133 -13.64 -2.85 -18.77
N VAL A 134 -14.39 -1.86 -19.23
CA VAL A 134 -13.85 -0.68 -19.92
C VAL A 134 -13.84 0.48 -18.94
N LEU A 135 -12.67 1.02 -18.63
CA LEU A 135 -12.48 2.20 -17.79
C LEU A 135 -12.09 3.37 -18.66
N THR A 136 -12.80 4.48 -18.59
CA THR A 136 -12.41 5.73 -19.27
C THR A 136 -12.18 6.83 -18.24
N GLY A 137 -11.00 7.44 -18.27
CA GLY A 137 -10.67 8.63 -17.51
C GLY A 137 -10.60 9.86 -18.41
N ASP A 138 -11.19 10.98 -17.99
CA ASP A 138 -11.16 12.29 -18.64
C ASP A 138 -10.71 13.35 -17.64
N ALA A 139 -9.46 13.78 -17.78
CA ALA A 139 -8.83 14.75 -16.91
C ALA A 139 -9.46 16.15 -17.00
N ASN A 140 -10.26 16.45 -18.03
CA ASN A 140 -10.97 17.73 -18.14
C ASN A 140 -12.22 17.79 -17.26
N GLN A 141 -12.75 16.63 -16.88
CA GLN A 141 -13.95 16.54 -16.05
C GLN A 141 -13.61 16.30 -14.58
N ALA A 142 -12.41 15.79 -14.29
CA ALA A 142 -11.98 15.49 -12.94
C ALA A 142 -11.75 16.75 -12.08
N PRO A 143 -12.10 16.72 -10.78
CA PRO A 143 -11.99 17.85 -9.89
C PRO A 143 -10.54 18.03 -9.39
N PHE A 144 -9.61 18.25 -10.31
CA PHE A 144 -8.20 18.44 -10.02
C PHE A 144 -7.89 19.86 -9.58
N GLY A 145 -7.10 19.96 -8.51
CA GLY A 145 -6.59 21.21 -8.00
C GLY A 145 -5.40 21.75 -8.81
N PRO A 146 -4.91 22.96 -8.47
CA PRO A 146 -3.83 23.64 -9.19
C PRO A 146 -2.56 22.82 -9.40
N VAL A 147 -2.19 21.93 -8.48
CA VAL A 147 -0.97 21.12 -8.60
C VAL A 147 -1.04 20.22 -9.84
N VAL A 148 -2.16 19.50 -10.00
CA VAL A 148 -2.36 18.58 -11.12
C VAL A 148 -2.60 19.37 -12.41
N GLN A 149 -3.34 20.49 -12.36
CA GLN A 149 -3.57 21.33 -13.53
C GLN A 149 -2.24 21.84 -14.15
N ARG A 150 -1.29 22.28 -13.33
CA ARG A 150 0.06 22.67 -13.80
C ARG A 150 0.77 21.55 -14.56
N ILE A 151 0.59 20.30 -14.14
CA ILE A 151 1.19 19.13 -14.79
C ILE A 151 0.48 18.86 -16.12
N LEU A 152 -0.85 18.89 -16.13
CA LEU A 152 -1.65 18.68 -17.33
C LEU A 152 -1.42 19.76 -18.40
N ASP A 153 -1.18 21.01 -17.99
CA ASP A 153 -0.89 22.12 -18.92
C ASP A 153 0.49 22.00 -19.57
N ARG A 154 1.43 21.29 -18.94
CA ARG A 154 2.75 20.98 -19.50
C ARG A 154 2.72 19.78 -20.45
N GLN A 155 1.68 18.95 -20.39
CA GLN A 155 1.55 17.77 -21.24
C GLN A 155 0.86 18.09 -22.56
N THR A 156 1.45 17.63 -23.66
CA THR A 156 0.90 17.77 -25.03
C THR A 156 0.08 16.56 -25.47
N GLY A 157 -0.25 15.65 -24.54
CA GLY A 157 -0.97 14.39 -24.80
C GLY A 157 -2.49 14.52 -24.73
N PRO A 158 -3.23 13.46 -25.14
CA PRO A 158 -4.66 13.40 -24.93
C PRO A 158 -4.95 13.50 -23.43
N ARG A 159 -6.04 14.20 -23.07
CA ARG A 159 -6.55 14.32 -21.69
C ARG A 159 -7.60 13.27 -21.34
N ARG A 160 -7.89 12.36 -22.28
CA ARG A 160 -8.76 11.20 -22.10
C ARG A 160 -7.99 9.91 -22.36
N ALA A 161 -8.15 8.92 -21.49
CA ALA A 161 -7.60 7.57 -21.63
C ALA A 161 -8.71 6.54 -21.44
N THR A 162 -8.69 5.48 -22.25
CA THR A 162 -9.55 4.32 -22.08
C THR A 162 -8.68 3.09 -21.90
N GLY A 163 -8.91 2.37 -20.81
CA GLY A 163 -8.40 1.03 -20.55
C GLY A 163 -9.50 0.00 -20.80
N ASP A 164 -9.11 -1.14 -21.33
CA ASP A 164 -10.01 -2.24 -21.65
C ASP A 164 -9.42 -3.52 -21.10
N ASN A 165 -10.16 -4.18 -20.20
CA ASN A 165 -9.69 -5.31 -19.43
C ASN A 165 -10.66 -6.48 -19.59
N ASP A 166 -10.13 -7.64 -20.00
CA ASP A 166 -10.84 -8.91 -19.87
C ASP A 166 -10.84 -9.30 -18.39
N LEU A 167 -12.02 -9.62 -17.85
CA LEU A 167 -12.17 -10.03 -16.46
C LEU A 167 -11.94 -11.54 -16.27
N ARG A 168 -11.90 -12.32 -17.36
CA ARG A 168 -11.73 -13.78 -17.27
C ARG A 168 -10.41 -14.15 -16.59
N GLY A 169 -10.48 -15.10 -15.67
CA GLY A 169 -9.32 -15.55 -14.89
C GLY A 169 -9.04 -14.67 -13.66
N GLY A 170 -9.78 -13.57 -13.50
CA GLY A 170 -9.83 -12.84 -12.24
C GLY A 170 -10.45 -13.70 -11.14
N ARG A 171 -10.02 -13.48 -9.90
CA ARG A 171 -10.47 -14.22 -8.73
C ARG A 171 -10.62 -13.27 -7.55
N LEU A 172 -11.75 -13.37 -6.86
CA LEU A 172 -12.06 -12.60 -5.66
C LEU A 172 -12.48 -13.55 -4.54
N VAL A 173 -12.45 -13.08 -3.30
CA VAL A 173 -13.03 -13.80 -2.16
C VAL A 173 -14.27 -13.08 -1.67
N ALA A 174 -15.36 -13.83 -1.56
CA ALA A 174 -16.54 -13.39 -0.86
C ALA A 174 -16.49 -13.89 0.59
N ALA A 175 -16.79 -12.99 1.52
CA ALA A 175 -16.81 -13.24 2.94
C ALA A 175 -18.21 -12.95 3.50
N ARG A 176 -18.69 -13.83 4.38
CA ARG A 176 -19.99 -13.67 5.02
C ARG A 176 -19.83 -12.94 6.34
N GLU A 177 -20.49 -11.80 6.48
CA GLU A 177 -20.56 -11.04 7.73
C GLU A 177 -21.99 -10.57 7.97
N ALA A 178 -22.41 -10.53 9.23
CA ALA A 178 -23.70 -10.04 9.71
C ALA A 178 -24.93 -10.62 8.98
N ASP A 179 -25.29 -10.03 7.84
CA ASP A 179 -26.55 -10.21 7.12
C ASP A 179 -26.37 -10.67 5.65
N GLY A 180 -25.16 -10.94 5.19
CA GLY A 180 -24.96 -11.52 3.86
C GLY A 180 -23.51 -11.65 3.42
N TRP A 181 -23.34 -11.84 2.10
CA TRP A 181 -22.05 -11.99 1.44
C TRP A 181 -21.54 -10.65 0.91
N TYR A 182 -20.25 -10.41 1.11
CA TYR A 182 -19.52 -9.22 0.68
C TYR A 182 -18.22 -9.61 0.00
N VAL A 183 -17.64 -8.74 -0.82
CA VAL A 183 -16.30 -8.98 -1.42
C VAL A 183 -15.23 -8.52 -0.44
N SER A 184 -14.42 -9.45 0.08
CA SER A 184 -13.31 -9.16 0.98
C SER A 184 -12.05 -8.85 0.18
N ILE A 185 -11.52 -7.63 0.35
CA ILE A 185 -10.24 -7.22 -0.22
C ILE A 185 -9.13 -8.04 0.42
N THR A 186 -9.18 -8.17 1.75
CA THR A 186 -8.17 -8.92 2.52
C THR A 186 -8.13 -10.38 2.08
N GLY A 187 -9.30 -11.03 2.01
CA GLY A 187 -9.43 -12.41 1.55
C GLY A 187 -8.94 -12.59 0.12
N SER A 188 -9.24 -11.64 -0.77
CA SER A 188 -8.78 -11.69 -2.17
C SER A 188 -7.25 -11.62 -2.27
N ILE A 189 -6.60 -10.75 -1.49
CA ILE A 189 -5.13 -10.66 -1.41
C ILE A 189 -4.54 -11.95 -0.83
N LEU A 190 -5.11 -12.45 0.28
CA LEU A 190 -4.64 -13.68 0.92
C LEU A 190 -4.80 -14.90 0.02
N GLN A 191 -5.88 -14.97 -0.77
CA GLN A 191 -6.06 -16.02 -1.76
C GLN A 191 -5.02 -15.93 -2.86
N LEU A 192 -4.71 -14.73 -3.37
CA LEU A 192 -3.65 -14.54 -4.37
C LEU A 192 -2.29 -15.02 -3.85
N VAL A 193 -1.97 -14.69 -2.58
CA VAL A 193 -0.76 -15.18 -1.92
C VAL A 193 -0.80 -16.70 -1.76
N ALA A 194 -1.90 -17.27 -1.26
CA ALA A 194 -2.08 -18.70 -1.09
C ALA A 194 -1.99 -19.47 -2.43
N ASP A 195 -2.36 -18.84 -3.54
CA ASP A 195 -2.24 -19.37 -4.89
C ASP A 195 -0.84 -19.13 -5.49
N GLY A 196 0.08 -18.45 -4.78
CA GLY A 196 1.42 -18.12 -5.26
C GLY A 196 1.40 -17.17 -6.47
N GLY A 197 0.40 -16.30 -6.55
CA GLY A 197 0.22 -15.34 -7.64
C GLY A 197 -0.49 -15.89 -8.88
N ASP A 198 -0.87 -17.17 -8.90
CA ASP A 198 -1.49 -17.83 -10.06
C ASP A 198 -2.95 -18.21 -9.79
N SER A 199 -3.87 -17.36 -10.26
CA SER A 199 -5.32 -17.57 -10.11
C SER A 199 -5.88 -18.75 -10.90
N SER A 200 -5.09 -19.42 -11.75
CA SER A 200 -5.53 -20.64 -12.45
C SER A 200 -5.49 -21.88 -11.55
N ARG A 201 -4.81 -21.81 -10.39
CA ARG A 201 -4.71 -22.93 -9.45
C ARG A 201 -6.07 -23.29 -8.87
N SER A 202 -6.25 -24.58 -8.58
CA SER A 202 -7.44 -25.07 -7.91
C SER A 202 -7.53 -24.51 -6.49
N VAL A 203 -8.73 -24.12 -6.09
CA VAL A 203 -9.04 -23.67 -4.73
C VAL A 203 -8.78 -24.83 -3.77
N ARG A 204 -7.95 -24.58 -2.76
CA ARG A 204 -7.61 -25.56 -1.72
C ARG A 204 -8.31 -25.21 -0.41
N THR A 205 -8.50 -26.20 0.45
CA THR A 205 -8.96 -25.97 1.81
C THR A 205 -7.92 -25.18 2.62
N LEU A 206 -8.37 -24.32 3.54
CA LEU A 206 -7.48 -23.45 4.33
C LEU A 206 -6.84 -24.15 5.53
N GLY A 207 -7.38 -25.31 5.92
CA GLY A 207 -7.04 -25.95 7.20
C GLY A 207 -7.90 -25.43 8.35
N ASN A 208 -7.41 -25.58 9.58
CA ASN A 208 -8.09 -25.08 10.76
C ASN A 208 -7.85 -23.57 10.91
N PRO A 209 -8.85 -22.79 11.34
CA PRO A 209 -8.65 -21.38 11.62
C PRO A 209 -7.71 -21.22 12.83
N THR A 210 -6.83 -20.24 12.77
CA THR A 210 -5.96 -19.85 13.89
C THR A 210 -6.80 -19.16 14.97
N PRO A 211 -6.79 -19.66 16.22
CA PRO A 211 -7.58 -19.06 17.29
C PRO A 211 -7.02 -17.69 17.69
N ALA A 212 -7.92 -16.75 17.98
CA ALA A 212 -7.55 -15.46 18.57
C ALA A 212 -7.17 -15.65 20.04
N ILE A 213 -5.97 -15.23 20.42
CA ILE A 213 -5.40 -15.44 21.76
C ILE A 213 -5.12 -14.14 22.52
N GLY A 214 -4.83 -13.05 21.79
CA GLY A 214 -4.54 -11.73 22.36
C GLY A 214 -3.41 -11.72 23.41
N ALA A 215 -3.29 -10.60 24.11
CA ALA A 215 -2.29 -10.36 25.14
C ALA A 215 -2.88 -9.70 26.40
N ALA A 216 -2.06 -9.56 27.45
CA ALA A 216 -2.50 -9.03 28.74
C ALA A 216 -2.60 -7.48 28.76
N SER A 217 -1.85 -6.78 27.92
CA SER A 217 -1.85 -5.32 27.83
C SER A 217 -1.68 -4.84 26.37
N PRO A 218 -1.94 -3.56 26.07
CA PRO A 218 -1.69 -2.95 24.76
C PRO A 218 -0.27 -3.22 24.25
N GLU A 219 0.74 -2.87 25.03
CA GLU A 219 2.16 -3.00 24.67
C GLU A 219 2.56 -4.46 24.53
N GLU A 220 2.00 -5.33 25.36
CA GLU A 220 2.30 -6.75 25.30
C GLU A 220 1.74 -7.40 24.02
N ALA A 221 0.60 -6.94 23.50
CA ALA A 221 0.09 -7.39 22.21
C ALA A 221 1.09 -7.10 21.07
N VAL A 222 1.64 -5.88 21.05
CA VAL A 222 2.61 -5.46 20.02
C VAL A 222 3.96 -6.14 20.22
N ARG A 223 4.43 -6.26 21.47
CA ARG A 223 5.68 -6.97 21.77
C ARG A 223 5.61 -8.43 21.30
N GLN A 224 4.54 -9.13 21.62
CA GLN A 224 4.36 -10.52 21.19
C GLN A 224 4.19 -10.65 19.68
N LEU A 225 3.61 -9.64 19.01
CA LEU A 225 3.50 -9.63 17.55
C LEU A 225 4.89 -9.49 16.92
N VAL A 226 5.71 -8.53 17.37
CA VAL A 226 7.08 -8.35 16.89
C VAL A 226 7.92 -9.59 17.15
N ASP A 227 7.78 -10.17 18.34
CA ASP A 227 8.46 -11.40 18.75
C ASP A 227 8.07 -12.60 17.85
N ALA A 228 6.78 -12.78 17.58
CA ALA A 228 6.28 -13.79 16.66
C ALA A 228 6.81 -13.60 15.23
N LEU A 229 6.74 -12.36 14.70
CA LEU A 229 7.25 -12.03 13.37
C LEU A 229 8.77 -12.25 13.25
N SER A 230 9.54 -11.93 14.29
CA SER A 230 11.00 -12.15 14.30
C SER A 230 11.40 -13.63 14.22
N ARG A 231 10.51 -14.51 14.67
CA ARG A 231 10.66 -15.97 14.59
C ARG A 231 9.91 -16.61 13.42
N PHE A 232 9.29 -15.81 12.56
CA PHE A 232 8.43 -16.29 11.47
C PHE A 232 7.28 -17.20 11.97
N ASP A 233 6.81 -16.99 13.20
CA ASP A 233 5.70 -17.73 13.79
C ASP A 233 4.37 -17.12 13.31
N ILE A 234 3.98 -17.52 12.11
CA ILE A 234 2.79 -16.99 11.42
C ILE A 234 1.52 -17.24 12.23
N GLU A 235 1.36 -18.44 12.79
CA GLU A 235 0.17 -18.76 13.59
C GLU A 235 0.09 -17.90 14.85
N ARG A 236 1.21 -17.68 15.56
CA ARG A 236 1.21 -16.76 16.70
C ARG A 236 0.92 -15.33 16.30
N SER A 237 1.49 -14.85 15.20
CA SER A 237 1.28 -13.48 14.73
C SER A 237 -0.20 -13.22 14.37
N ILE A 238 -0.85 -14.18 13.69
CA ILE A 238 -2.25 -14.11 13.30
C ILE A 238 -3.18 -14.25 14.52
N GLY A 239 -2.84 -15.09 15.49
CA GLY A 239 -3.60 -15.24 16.74
C GLY A 239 -3.65 -13.95 17.59
N LEU A 240 -2.72 -13.02 17.38
CA LEU A 240 -2.69 -11.72 18.08
C LEU A 240 -3.59 -10.67 17.43
N LEU A 241 -4.14 -10.94 16.24
CA LEU A 241 -5.04 -10.02 15.55
C LEU A 241 -6.44 -10.01 16.19
N ASP A 242 -7.12 -8.87 16.12
CA ASP A 242 -8.50 -8.71 16.60
C ASP A 242 -9.39 -9.75 15.90
N PRO A 243 -10.12 -10.63 16.62
CA PRO A 243 -11.04 -11.59 16.00
C PRO A 243 -12.16 -10.96 15.19
N ARG A 244 -12.41 -9.64 15.29
CA ARG A 244 -13.41 -8.97 14.44
C ARG A 244 -12.84 -8.42 13.14
N SER A 245 -11.69 -7.76 13.15
CA SER A 245 -11.11 -7.19 11.92
C SER A 245 -10.05 -8.10 11.26
N GLY A 246 -9.53 -9.07 12.01
CA GLY A 246 -8.51 -10.02 11.57
C GLY A 246 -9.04 -11.43 11.28
N TRP A 247 -10.35 -11.67 11.32
CA TRP A 247 -10.89 -13.02 11.19
C TRP A 247 -10.57 -13.71 9.85
N VAL A 248 -10.48 -12.93 8.76
CA VAL A 248 -10.09 -13.48 7.45
C VAL A 248 -8.62 -13.96 7.49
N TRP A 249 -7.73 -13.23 8.17
CA TRP A 249 -6.37 -13.69 8.41
C TRP A 249 -6.34 -14.99 9.23
N GLN A 250 -7.17 -15.06 10.27
CA GLN A 250 -7.30 -16.25 11.12
C GLN A 250 -7.80 -17.46 10.34
N ALA A 251 -8.74 -17.28 9.41
CA ALA A 251 -9.19 -18.34 8.53
C ALA A 251 -8.08 -18.88 7.61
N TYR A 252 -7.17 -18.03 7.16
CA TYR A 252 -6.03 -18.40 6.30
C TYR A 252 -4.79 -18.86 7.08
N GLY A 253 -4.78 -18.77 8.41
CA GLY A 253 -3.54 -18.83 9.20
C GLY A 253 -2.71 -20.10 9.01
N SER A 254 -3.32 -21.29 9.12
CA SER A 254 -2.59 -22.55 8.87
C SER A 254 -2.10 -22.68 7.42
N ARG A 255 -2.87 -22.18 6.44
CA ARG A 255 -2.45 -22.19 5.03
C ARG A 255 -1.23 -21.32 4.80
N LEU A 256 -1.18 -20.15 5.43
CA LEU A 256 -0.05 -19.21 5.35
C LEU A 256 1.17 -19.73 6.10
N ALA A 257 0.98 -20.30 7.29
CA ALA A 257 2.06 -20.92 8.05
C ALA A 257 2.74 -22.04 7.26
N ALA A 258 1.97 -22.86 6.54
CA ALA A 258 2.51 -23.91 5.67
C ALA A 258 3.28 -23.39 4.44
N MET A 259 3.19 -22.09 4.11
CA MET A 259 3.98 -21.50 3.02
C MET A 259 5.36 -21.03 3.46
N VAL A 260 5.54 -20.80 4.76
CA VAL A 260 6.82 -20.32 5.29
C VAL A 260 7.75 -21.52 5.40
N ASP A 261 8.74 -21.55 4.51
CA ASP A 261 9.82 -22.52 4.58
C ASP A 261 10.87 -22.02 5.56
N ALA A 262 11.10 -22.78 6.63
CA ALA A 262 12.01 -22.37 7.72
C ALA A 262 13.47 -22.23 7.27
N GLY A 263 13.83 -22.72 6.07
CA GLY A 263 15.21 -22.76 5.56
C GLY A 263 15.71 -21.52 4.80
N THR A 264 14.83 -20.59 4.39
CA THR A 264 15.20 -19.41 3.56
C THR A 264 14.87 -18.07 4.23
N SER A 265 14.35 -18.11 5.45
CA SER A 265 13.98 -16.90 6.18
C SER A 265 15.22 -16.24 6.81
N PRO A 266 15.35 -14.90 6.77
CA PRO A 266 16.44 -14.22 7.45
C PRO A 266 16.33 -14.41 8.97
N THR A 267 17.45 -14.41 9.68
CA THR A 267 17.44 -14.39 11.15
C THR A 267 17.15 -12.96 11.61
N VAL A 268 16.09 -12.76 12.39
CA VAL A 268 15.76 -11.45 12.96
C VAL A 268 15.98 -11.50 14.46
N THR A 269 16.89 -10.65 14.96
CA THR A 269 17.17 -10.49 16.39
C THR A 269 16.74 -9.12 16.87
N VAL A 270 15.76 -9.07 17.76
CA VAL A 270 15.33 -7.83 18.44
C VAL A 270 16.18 -7.65 19.71
N LYS A 271 17.12 -6.70 19.68
CA LYS A 271 17.99 -6.40 20.84
C LYS A 271 17.29 -5.50 21.85
N ARG A 272 16.49 -4.56 21.35
CA ARG A 272 15.74 -3.60 22.17
C ARG A 272 14.43 -3.25 21.47
N LEU A 273 13.36 -3.15 22.25
CA LEU A 273 12.06 -2.66 21.80
C LEU A 273 11.36 -1.94 22.96
N ASP A 274 11.40 -0.62 22.91
CA ASP A 274 10.75 0.27 23.85
C ASP A 274 9.41 0.70 23.26
N LEU A 275 8.32 0.42 23.98
CA LEU A 275 6.95 0.68 23.55
C LEU A 275 6.26 1.63 24.52
N ALA A 276 5.43 2.52 23.97
CA ALA A 276 4.54 3.37 24.74
C ALA A 276 3.11 3.26 24.18
N ALA A 277 2.14 2.93 25.04
CA ALA A 277 0.73 3.02 24.69
C ALA A 277 0.16 4.41 24.99
N ASP A 278 -0.58 4.92 24.01
CA ASP A 278 -1.43 6.10 24.11
C ASP A 278 -2.89 5.60 24.20
N GLN A 279 -3.40 5.52 25.43
CA GLN A 279 -4.74 5.03 25.73
C GLN A 279 -5.79 6.04 25.22
N ARG A 280 -6.66 5.62 24.31
CA ARG A 280 -7.72 6.48 23.74
C ARG A 280 -9.07 6.29 24.43
N SER A 281 -9.33 5.09 24.94
CA SER A 281 -10.51 4.78 25.74
C SER A 281 -10.24 3.57 26.63
N ALA A 282 -11.22 3.12 27.40
CA ALA A 282 -11.11 1.89 28.19
C ALA A 282 -10.80 0.64 27.34
N THR A 283 -11.16 0.64 26.05
CA THR A 283 -11.04 -0.53 25.16
C THR A 283 -10.19 -0.29 23.92
N THR A 284 -9.58 0.89 23.77
CA THR A 284 -8.76 1.21 22.59
C THR A 284 -7.50 1.96 22.99
N ALA A 285 -6.38 1.61 22.36
CA ALA A 285 -5.11 2.28 22.52
C ALA A 285 -4.33 2.28 21.20
N VAL A 286 -3.36 3.17 21.10
CA VAL A 286 -2.37 3.20 20.02
C VAL A 286 -1.00 2.98 20.64
N VAL A 287 -0.30 1.93 20.22
CA VAL A 287 1.04 1.60 20.71
C VAL A 287 2.06 2.08 19.70
N ARG A 288 3.11 2.76 20.18
CA ARG A 288 4.19 3.28 19.34
C ARG A 288 5.53 2.77 19.86
N ALA A 289 6.47 2.54 18.96
CA ALA A 289 7.85 2.30 19.33
C ALA A 289 8.54 3.64 19.66
N SER A 290 8.95 3.83 20.90
CA SER A 290 9.75 4.99 21.33
C SER A 290 11.24 4.77 21.08
N GLY A 291 11.66 3.52 20.89
CA GLY A 291 13.04 3.16 20.55
C GLY A 291 13.14 1.68 20.20
N PHE A 292 14.03 1.31 19.29
CA PHE A 292 14.33 -0.09 19.02
C PHE A 292 15.73 -0.30 18.46
N GLU A 293 16.19 -1.53 18.53
CA GLU A 293 17.37 -2.04 17.84
C GLU A 293 17.07 -3.45 17.33
N VAL A 294 17.11 -3.62 16.00
CA VAL A 294 16.81 -4.88 15.31
C VAL A 294 17.98 -5.22 14.40
N ILE A 295 18.43 -6.46 14.45
CA ILE A 295 19.45 -7.01 13.55
C ILE A 295 18.76 -8.03 12.65
N VAL A 296 18.97 -7.89 11.34
CA VAL A 296 18.48 -8.83 10.32
C VAL A 296 19.69 -9.42 9.61
N GLU A 297 19.79 -10.74 9.62
CA GLU A 297 20.86 -11.49 8.97
C GLU A 297 20.25 -12.35 7.86
N SER A 298 20.67 -12.15 6.62
CA SER A 298 20.22 -12.94 5.47
C SER A 298 21.41 -13.66 4.87
N ARG A 299 21.28 -14.98 4.69
CA ARG A 299 22.30 -15.82 4.05
C ARG A 299 21.85 -16.15 2.63
N SER A 300 22.70 -15.88 1.66
CA SER A 300 22.55 -16.30 0.27
C SER A 300 23.77 -17.10 -0.19
N GLU A 301 23.72 -17.61 -1.42
CA GLU A 301 24.90 -18.21 -2.07
C GLU A 301 26.05 -17.21 -2.22
N ASP A 302 25.71 -15.92 -2.34
CA ASP A 302 26.66 -14.83 -2.56
C ASP A 302 27.33 -14.34 -1.28
N GLY A 303 26.82 -14.67 -0.09
CA GLY A 303 27.38 -14.22 1.19
C GLY A 303 26.37 -14.07 2.33
N LEU A 304 26.84 -13.46 3.42
CA LEU A 304 26.03 -13.05 4.57
C LEU A 304 25.81 -11.53 4.52
N ASP A 305 24.56 -11.10 4.43
CA ASP A 305 24.16 -9.71 4.62
C ASP A 305 23.64 -9.52 6.04
N THR A 306 24.15 -8.49 6.73
CA THR A 306 23.74 -8.11 8.08
C THR A 306 23.31 -6.66 8.08
N ALA A 307 22.02 -6.40 8.34
CA ALA A 307 21.46 -5.08 8.50
C ALA A 307 21.09 -4.82 9.97
N THR A 308 21.54 -3.70 10.54
CA THR A 308 21.13 -3.24 11.87
C THR A 308 20.28 -1.98 11.72
N TYR A 309 19.07 -2.02 12.27
CA TYR A 309 18.12 -0.93 12.29
C TYR A 309 17.98 -0.41 13.72
N THR A 310 18.18 0.89 13.91
CA THR A 310 18.05 1.55 15.20
C THR A 310 17.11 2.74 15.11
N TRP A 311 16.23 2.86 16.09
CA TRP A 311 15.35 4.00 16.30
C TRP A 311 15.55 4.52 17.71
N ASP A 312 15.76 5.82 17.86
CA ASP A 312 15.96 6.48 19.16
C ASP A 312 14.80 7.41 19.55
N GLY A 313 13.68 7.32 18.84
CA GLY A 313 12.53 8.22 18.98
C GLY A 313 12.57 9.43 18.05
N ARG A 314 13.70 9.70 17.39
CA ARG A 314 13.87 10.86 16.49
C ARG A 314 14.50 10.51 15.15
N CYS A 315 15.47 9.60 15.16
CA CYS A 315 16.26 9.23 14.00
C CYS A 315 16.23 7.71 13.80
N MET A 316 15.97 7.31 12.56
CA MET A 316 16.20 5.94 12.10
C MET A 316 17.61 5.86 11.55
N ARG A 317 18.38 4.85 11.97
CA ARG A 317 19.68 4.53 11.37
C ARG A 317 19.70 3.07 10.97
N SER A 318 19.97 2.83 9.69
CA SER A 318 20.24 1.53 9.11
C SER A 318 21.73 1.42 8.80
N THR A 319 22.36 0.32 9.20
CA THR A 319 23.73 -0.02 8.80
C THR A 319 23.72 -1.40 8.18
N SER A 320 24.09 -1.54 6.90
CA SER A 320 24.26 -2.84 6.26
C SER A 320 25.74 -3.22 6.14
N ARG A 321 26.02 -4.53 6.22
CA ARG A 321 27.35 -5.12 6.02
C ARG A 321 27.19 -6.41 5.24
N PHE A 322 27.99 -6.55 4.20
CA PHE A 322 28.06 -7.77 3.42
C PHE A 322 29.39 -8.48 3.67
N ALA A 323 29.34 -9.80 3.85
CA ALA A 323 30.50 -10.66 3.98
C ALA A 323 30.44 -11.79 2.95
N ALA A 324 31.42 -11.84 2.03
CA ALA A 324 31.49 -12.88 1.00
C ALA A 324 31.84 -14.26 1.60
N PRO A 325 31.38 -15.38 1.00
CA PRO A 325 31.54 -16.74 1.53
C PRO A 325 32.99 -17.18 1.64
N ASP A 326 33.85 -16.70 0.75
CA ASP A 326 35.27 -17.02 0.64
C ASP A 326 36.17 -16.05 1.42
N GLY A 327 35.58 -15.06 2.10
CA GLY A 327 36.29 -14.00 2.78
C GLY A 327 37.04 -13.02 1.86
N SER A 328 36.84 -13.09 0.54
CA SER A 328 37.53 -12.26 -0.46
C SER A 328 36.82 -10.93 -0.74
N GLY A 329 35.55 -10.82 -0.36
CA GLY A 329 34.78 -9.61 -0.49
C GLY A 329 35.29 -8.56 0.48
N ASP A 330 35.82 -7.45 -0.07
CA ASP A 330 35.93 -6.20 0.67
C ASP A 330 34.62 -6.02 1.45
N VAL A 331 34.73 -5.80 2.77
CA VAL A 331 33.60 -5.25 3.54
C VAL A 331 33.28 -3.95 2.84
N LEU A 332 32.29 -3.97 1.94
CA LEU A 332 31.74 -2.75 1.37
C LEU A 332 31.49 -1.87 2.58
N ARG A 333 32.17 -0.70 2.61
CA ARG A 333 32.10 0.23 3.75
C ARG A 333 30.66 0.25 4.23
N PRO A 334 30.39 -0.01 5.53
CA PRO A 334 29.03 -0.18 6.00
C PRO A 334 28.18 0.96 5.46
N ALA A 335 27.18 0.64 4.66
CA ALA A 335 26.29 1.67 4.13
C ALA A 335 25.46 2.13 5.32
N VAL A 336 25.79 3.30 5.84
CA VAL A 336 25.05 3.93 6.93
C VAL A 336 24.04 4.88 6.31
N ILE A 337 22.77 4.52 6.42
CA ILE A 337 21.66 5.38 6.04
C ILE A 337 21.04 5.88 7.34
N SER A 338 21.08 7.20 7.57
CA SER A 338 20.39 7.82 8.71
C SER A 338 19.34 8.80 8.23
N THR A 339 18.19 8.79 8.88
CA THR A 339 17.08 9.69 8.57
C THR A 339 16.48 10.20 9.87
N CYS A 340 16.52 11.51 10.09
CA CYS A 340 15.97 12.15 11.27
C CYS A 340 14.69 12.92 10.95
N GLN A 341 13.76 13.01 11.92
CA GLN A 341 12.53 13.80 11.77
C GLN A 341 12.78 15.29 11.50
N GLU A 342 13.92 15.83 11.91
CA GLU A 342 14.28 17.24 11.67
C GLU A 342 14.79 17.49 10.23
N ASP A 343 15.19 16.44 9.51
CA ASP A 343 15.71 16.52 8.13
C ASP A 343 14.61 16.54 7.06
N ASN A 344 13.37 16.92 7.44
CA ASN A 344 12.17 16.97 6.57
C ASN A 344 12.34 17.84 5.30
N GLY A 345 13.47 18.52 5.12
CA GLY A 345 13.77 19.35 3.95
C GLY A 345 14.55 18.67 2.81
N SER A 346 15.45 17.69 3.07
CA SER A 346 16.47 17.41 2.03
C SER A 346 17.28 16.11 2.09
N ALA A 347 17.44 15.45 3.24
CA ALA A 347 18.35 14.30 3.36
C ALA A 347 17.66 12.92 3.36
N ALA A 348 16.35 12.87 3.63
CA ALA A 348 15.58 11.63 3.67
C ALA A 348 15.21 11.07 2.27
N LEU A 349 15.62 11.74 1.19
CA LEU A 349 15.26 11.40 -0.20
C LEU A 349 16.39 10.69 -0.97
N ASP A 350 17.51 10.35 -0.33
CA ASP A 350 18.76 10.00 -1.03
C ASP A 350 18.80 8.60 -1.67
N VAL A 351 17.77 7.77 -1.49
CA VAL A 351 17.65 6.51 -2.28
C VAL A 351 16.22 6.20 -2.72
N ASP A 352 15.21 6.84 -2.11
CA ASP A 352 13.82 6.61 -2.45
C ASP A 352 12.95 7.74 -1.85
N PRO A 353 12.21 8.56 -2.61
CA PRO A 353 11.28 9.55 -2.06
C PRO A 353 10.00 8.94 -1.50
N PHE A 354 9.83 7.62 -1.64
CA PHE A 354 8.92 6.89 -0.80
C PHE A 354 9.53 6.60 0.57
N TRP A 355 10.85 6.75 0.80
CA TRP A 355 11.48 6.48 2.10
C TRP A 355 10.97 7.34 3.26
N PRO A 356 10.58 8.62 3.13
CA PRO A 356 9.91 9.34 4.21
C PRO A 356 8.51 8.77 4.52
N VAL A 357 7.83 8.24 3.49
CA VAL A 357 6.55 7.55 3.60
C VAL A 357 6.77 6.17 4.25
N TYR A 358 7.75 5.39 3.78
CA TYR A 358 8.19 4.10 4.30
C TYR A 358 8.79 4.21 5.71
N GLY A 359 9.55 5.25 6.02
CA GLY A 359 10.20 5.50 7.31
C GLY A 359 9.19 5.87 8.40
N LYS A 360 8.12 6.61 8.03
CA LYS A 360 6.95 6.82 8.91
C LYS A 360 6.05 5.58 8.98
N LEU A 361 5.90 4.83 7.90
CA LEU A 361 5.32 3.47 7.86
C LEU A 361 6.09 2.49 8.78
N LEU A 362 7.41 2.68 8.92
CA LEU A 362 8.34 1.90 9.76
C LEU A 362 8.42 2.40 11.21
N SER A 363 7.73 3.50 11.54
CA SER A 363 7.40 3.89 12.92
C SER A 363 5.92 3.63 13.19
N PRO A 364 5.40 2.40 12.98
CA PRO A 364 3.96 2.17 12.93
C PRO A 364 3.34 2.48 14.29
N GLU A 365 2.37 3.39 14.27
CA GLU A 365 1.37 3.46 15.31
C GLU A 365 0.47 2.24 15.17
N VAL A 366 0.62 1.26 16.06
CA VAL A 366 -0.15 0.02 16.04
C VAL A 366 -1.42 0.22 16.84
N ALA A 367 -2.57 0.14 16.19
CA ALA A 367 -3.85 0.22 16.87
C ALA A 367 -4.14 -1.12 17.57
N VAL A 368 -4.54 -1.04 18.83
CA VAL A 368 -4.93 -2.21 19.63
C VAL A 368 -6.27 -2.01 20.30
N VAL A 369 -7.02 -3.11 20.43
CA VAL A 369 -8.38 -3.12 20.99
C VAL A 369 -8.49 -4.19 22.07
N ALA A 370 -9.21 -3.87 23.13
CA ALA A 370 -9.53 -4.82 24.19
C ALA A 370 -10.84 -5.56 23.86
N ARG A 371 -10.82 -6.89 23.94
CA ARG A 371 -12.02 -7.75 23.93
C ARG A 371 -11.86 -8.83 24.98
N ASP A 372 -12.92 -9.09 25.74
CA ASP A 372 -12.97 -10.20 26.70
C ASP A 372 -11.75 -10.25 27.65
N GLY A 373 -11.28 -9.08 28.10
CA GLY A 373 -10.13 -8.95 29.01
C GLY A 373 -8.75 -9.17 28.37
N ARG A 374 -8.67 -9.31 27.04
CA ARG A 374 -7.44 -9.44 26.27
C ARG A 374 -7.27 -8.28 25.29
N TRP A 375 -6.03 -7.95 24.96
CA TRP A 375 -5.67 -6.93 23.97
C TRP A 375 -5.24 -7.58 22.65
N TYR A 376 -5.73 -7.04 21.55
CA TYR A 376 -5.48 -7.55 20.21
C TYR A 376 -4.99 -6.43 19.30
N VAL A 377 -4.16 -6.76 18.31
CA VAL A 377 -3.78 -5.83 17.24
C VAL A 377 -4.93 -5.73 16.25
N ASP A 378 -5.44 -4.53 16.02
CA ASP A 378 -6.50 -4.28 15.04
C ASP A 378 -5.85 -3.93 13.68
N PRO A 379 -5.79 -4.87 12.71
CA PRO A 379 -5.14 -4.62 11.42
C PRO A 379 -5.80 -3.48 10.65
N SER A 380 -7.13 -3.41 10.64
CA SER A 380 -7.89 -2.39 9.92
C SER A 380 -7.63 -1.00 10.47
N SER A 381 -7.64 -0.84 11.80
CA SER A 381 -7.31 0.45 12.43
C SER A 381 -5.82 0.80 12.31
N THR A 382 -4.93 -0.19 12.32
CA THR A 382 -3.48 0.03 12.14
C THR A 382 -3.17 0.54 10.72
N ILE A 383 -3.81 -0.03 9.70
CA ILE A 383 -3.72 0.47 8.31
C ILE A 383 -4.23 1.92 8.24
N LEU A 384 -5.35 2.23 8.89
CA LEU A 384 -5.88 3.60 8.90
C LEU A 384 -4.90 4.60 9.53
N GLN A 385 -4.28 4.26 10.67
CA GLN A 385 -3.28 5.13 11.30
C GLN A 385 -2.06 5.32 10.39
N THR A 386 -1.64 4.25 9.72
CA THR A 386 -0.54 4.27 8.77
C THR A 386 -0.82 5.18 7.59
N VAL A 387 -2.01 5.06 6.98
CA VAL A 387 -2.45 5.94 5.89
C VAL A 387 -2.51 7.38 6.38
N ARG A 388 -3.06 7.65 7.57
CA ARG A 388 -3.11 8.99 8.16
C ARG A 388 -1.72 9.60 8.34
N ALA A 389 -0.78 8.84 8.88
CA ALA A 389 0.59 9.27 9.10
C ALA A 389 1.31 9.56 7.76
N ALA A 390 1.14 8.68 6.78
CA ALA A 390 1.68 8.85 5.43
C ALA A 390 1.12 10.11 4.76
N VAL A 391 -0.19 10.24 4.71
CA VAL A 391 -0.92 11.35 4.08
C VAL A 391 -0.61 12.69 4.78
N GLY A 392 -0.58 12.71 6.11
CA GLY A 392 -0.23 13.90 6.90
C GLY A 392 1.21 14.37 6.68
N SER A 393 2.10 13.49 6.21
CA SER A 393 3.49 13.83 5.92
C SER A 393 3.73 14.46 4.54
N VAL A 394 2.77 14.32 3.62
CA VAL A 394 2.91 14.85 2.25
C VAL A 394 2.46 16.30 2.22
N ASP A 395 3.35 17.22 1.86
CA ASP A 395 3.03 18.61 1.55
C ASP A 395 2.80 18.82 0.04
N GLU A 396 2.42 20.04 -0.36
CA GLU A 396 2.17 20.36 -1.77
C GLU A 396 3.41 20.12 -2.65
N ALA A 397 4.60 20.50 -2.18
CA ALA A 397 5.83 20.37 -2.94
C ALA A 397 6.21 18.89 -3.15
N ALA A 398 6.07 18.06 -2.11
CA ALA A 398 6.28 16.61 -2.18
C ALA A 398 5.28 15.95 -3.15
N ALA A 399 4.01 16.34 -3.11
CA ALA A 399 3.01 15.85 -4.06
C ALA A 399 3.33 16.26 -5.50
N GLU A 400 3.72 17.51 -5.74
CA GLU A 400 4.13 17.96 -7.09
C GLU A 400 5.36 17.20 -7.59
N ARG A 401 6.41 17.04 -6.74
CA ARG A 401 7.60 16.25 -7.08
C ARG A 401 7.21 14.84 -7.52
N TRP A 402 6.38 14.18 -6.72
CA TRP A 402 5.99 12.80 -6.96
C TRP A 402 5.12 12.64 -8.20
N LEU A 403 4.11 13.49 -8.38
CA LEU A 403 3.27 13.47 -9.59
C LEU A 403 4.11 13.70 -10.85
N ARG A 404 5.04 14.65 -10.81
CA ARG A 404 5.93 14.93 -11.94
C ARG A 404 6.88 13.78 -12.22
N PHE A 405 7.44 13.16 -11.19
CA PHE A 405 8.22 11.93 -11.31
C PHE A 405 7.44 10.84 -12.04
N MET A 406 6.20 10.56 -11.62
CA MET A 406 5.33 9.55 -12.24
C MET A 406 5.04 9.88 -13.71
N THR A 407 5.10 11.17 -14.09
CA THR A 407 4.99 11.64 -15.48
C THR A 407 6.34 11.78 -16.21
N GLY A 408 7.42 11.27 -15.63
CA GLY A 408 8.71 11.09 -16.28
C GLY A 408 9.78 12.13 -15.94
N ASP A 409 9.58 13.01 -14.95
CA ASP A 409 10.62 13.92 -14.47
C ASP A 409 11.50 13.21 -13.41
N ILE A 410 12.25 12.20 -13.84
CA ILE A 410 13.00 11.27 -12.96
C ILE A 410 14.03 11.93 -12.05
N TRP A 411 14.54 13.09 -12.44
CA TRP A 411 15.55 13.84 -11.68
C TRP A 411 15.00 14.38 -10.35
N LEU A 412 13.68 14.49 -10.19
CA LEU A 412 13.03 14.95 -8.96
C LEU A 412 13.21 13.98 -7.78
N MET A 413 13.53 12.72 -8.08
CA MET A 413 13.75 11.66 -7.11
C MET A 413 15.06 11.81 -6.35
N TYR A 414 16.00 12.58 -6.88
CA TYR A 414 17.34 12.69 -6.33
C TYR A 414 17.39 13.81 -5.28
N GLY A 415 17.86 13.44 -4.09
CA GLY A 415 18.06 14.34 -2.96
C GLY A 415 19.17 15.37 -3.18
N ASP A 416 19.29 16.33 -2.27
CA ASP A 416 20.25 17.43 -2.42
C ASP A 416 21.70 16.94 -2.42
N GLN A 417 21.98 15.80 -1.76
CA GLN A 417 23.33 15.26 -1.68
C GLN A 417 23.82 14.80 -3.06
N PHE A 418 23.00 14.07 -3.82
CA PHE A 418 23.32 13.68 -5.20
C PHE A 418 23.77 14.87 -6.06
N TRP A 419 23.03 15.99 -5.99
CA TRP A 419 23.34 17.21 -6.73
C TRP A 419 24.61 17.91 -6.23
N LYS A 420 24.82 17.92 -4.91
CA LYS A 420 26.05 18.46 -4.29
C LYS A 420 27.28 17.65 -4.68
N ASP A 421 27.19 16.32 -4.67
CA ASP A 421 28.30 15.41 -4.97
C ASP A 421 28.83 15.60 -6.39
N CYS A 422 27.95 15.89 -7.35
CA CYS A 422 28.36 16.19 -8.73
C CYS A 422 28.58 17.68 -9.02
N GLY A 423 28.47 18.57 -8.02
CA GLY A 423 28.63 20.01 -8.18
C GLY A 423 27.62 20.68 -9.11
N VAL A 424 26.45 20.06 -9.33
CA VAL A 424 25.39 20.59 -10.21
C VAL A 424 24.27 21.15 -9.34
N ALA A 425 23.85 22.40 -9.57
CA ALA A 425 22.70 22.96 -8.86
C ALA A 425 21.42 22.15 -9.14
N ARG A 426 20.73 21.73 -8.07
CA ARG A 426 19.46 21.00 -8.15
C ARG A 426 18.41 21.84 -8.88
N PRO A 427 17.79 21.33 -9.96
CA PRO A 427 16.70 22.03 -10.62
C PRO A 427 15.50 22.24 -9.69
N GLY A 428 14.92 23.44 -9.71
CA GLY A 428 13.68 23.76 -8.99
C GLY A 428 12.44 23.10 -9.59
N LEU A 429 11.32 23.13 -8.88
CA LEU A 429 10.02 22.63 -9.37
C LEU A 429 9.49 23.44 -10.58
N ASP A 430 9.89 24.69 -10.70
CA ASP A 430 9.59 25.56 -11.83
C ASP A 430 10.54 25.36 -13.02
N ALA A 431 11.63 24.59 -12.87
CA ALA A 431 12.62 24.41 -13.92
C ALA A 431 12.03 23.78 -15.19
N ASN A 432 12.46 24.31 -16.34
CA ASN A 432 12.16 23.73 -17.65
C ASN A 432 12.69 22.28 -17.71
N ARG A 433 11.84 21.35 -18.17
CA ARG A 433 12.16 19.93 -18.22
C ARG A 433 13.48 19.62 -18.95
N GLN A 434 13.71 20.24 -20.11
CA GLN A 434 14.93 20.01 -20.90
C GLN A 434 16.19 20.54 -20.20
N GLN A 435 16.06 21.62 -19.42
CA GLN A 435 17.16 22.13 -18.63
C GLN A 435 17.48 21.19 -17.45
N ALA A 436 16.44 20.71 -16.76
CA ALA A 436 16.58 19.79 -15.64
C ALA A 436 17.13 18.42 -16.08
N GLU A 437 16.66 17.87 -17.20
CA GLU A 437 17.20 16.65 -17.79
C GLU A 437 18.68 16.80 -18.16
N ARG A 438 19.09 17.94 -18.74
CA ARG A 438 20.51 18.20 -19.01
C ARG A 438 21.36 18.32 -17.75
N ALA A 439 20.82 18.92 -16.68
CA ALA A 439 21.51 18.98 -15.40
C ALA A 439 21.70 17.58 -14.82
N PHE A 440 20.65 16.77 -14.90
CA PHE A 440 20.65 15.39 -14.45
C PHE A 440 21.63 14.51 -15.22
N GLU A 441 21.64 14.60 -16.56
CA GLU A 441 22.58 13.87 -17.41
C GLU A 441 24.04 14.22 -17.11
N ARG A 442 24.34 15.49 -16.80
CA ARG A 442 25.69 15.89 -16.36
C ARG A 442 26.07 15.23 -15.04
N CYS A 443 25.13 15.20 -14.08
CA CYS A 443 25.36 14.64 -12.76
C CYS A 443 25.55 13.10 -12.82
N ILE A 444 24.71 12.39 -13.59
CA ILE A 444 24.90 10.96 -13.84
C ILE A 444 26.21 10.68 -14.58
N GLY A 445 26.55 11.51 -15.57
CA GLY A 445 27.81 11.38 -16.29
C GLY A 445 29.02 11.42 -15.36
N PHE A 446 29.03 12.34 -14.39
CA PHE A 446 30.04 12.44 -13.35
C PHE A 446 30.09 11.21 -12.43
N ALA A 447 28.92 10.74 -11.96
CA ALA A 447 28.84 9.55 -11.11
C ALA A 447 29.36 8.27 -11.79
N LEU A 448 29.24 8.19 -13.12
CA LEU A 448 29.69 7.04 -13.92
C LEU A 448 31.15 7.13 -14.37
N SER A 449 31.75 8.33 -14.43
CA SER A 449 33.16 8.51 -14.83
C SER A 449 34.15 8.19 -13.71
N GLY A 450 33.70 8.20 -12.45
CA GLY A 450 34.53 7.82 -11.30
C GLY A 450 35.68 8.80 -10.98
N ASP A 451 35.58 10.03 -11.47
CA ASP A 451 36.53 11.13 -11.23
C ASP A 451 36.19 11.94 -9.97
#